data_AF-A0A932NSL8-F1
#
_entry.id   AF-A0A932NSL8-F1
#
_cell.length_a   1.000
_cell.length_b   1.000
_cell.length_c   1.000
_cell.angle_alpha   90.00
_cell.angle_beta   90.00
_cell.angle_gamma   90.00
#
_symmetry.space_group_name_H-M   'P 1'
#
loop_
_entity.id
_entity.type
_entity.pdbx_description
1 polymer ?
#
loop_
_entity_poly.entity_id
_entity_poly.type
_entity_poly.pdbx_seq_one_letter_code
_entity_poly.pdbx_strand_id
1 'polypeptide(L)'
;MEGPDYYQILGVGRGADLDEIKRAYRRLAAQYHPDLHPDDPDAEVRLKILNQAYATLRDPALRAKFDRWGAGGPPTWIPPDTPGTREWIAAVVNRLIKAHETLEAHKPQRGTDLQYTLSLTHEERVQGTEARIRVPNSRWCPRCQGSRMTGGRPTFPCPQCRGVGELSRRGQWLRSVRVCEVCQGEGVVVTDPCQRCNGQGSIQVERTLTICVPAGVTEASRLRVQGEGGPGRWGGPPGDLFVRIRFTPYPKAPTSA
;
A
#
# COMPACT_ATOMS: atom_id res chain seq x y z
N MET A 1 14.54 6.72 2.39
CA MET A 1 14.43 8.09 1.88
C MET A 1 14.11 8.95 3.08
N GLU A 2 15.14 9.58 3.64
CA GLU A 2 14.99 10.58 4.68
C GLU A 2 14.21 11.75 4.09
N GLY A 3 13.10 12.12 4.73
CA GLY A 3 12.39 13.34 4.38
C GLY A 3 13.26 14.58 4.61
N PRO A 4 12.83 15.76 4.13
CA PRO A 4 13.59 16.99 4.31
C PRO A 4 13.85 17.25 5.80
N ASP A 5 15.13 17.44 6.17
CA ASP A 5 15.53 17.72 7.54
C ASP A 5 15.18 19.17 7.89
N TYR A 6 14.17 19.37 8.73
CA TYR A 6 13.72 20.70 9.14
C TYR A 6 14.79 21.50 9.88
N TYR A 7 15.77 20.83 10.52
CA TYR A 7 16.90 21.50 11.15
C TYR A 7 17.87 22.07 10.10
N GLN A 8 18.10 21.32 9.00
CA GLN A 8 18.91 21.79 7.88
C GLN A 8 18.23 22.93 7.11
N ILE A 9 16.91 22.86 6.94
CA ILE A 9 16.11 23.93 6.30
C ILE A 9 16.20 25.24 7.08
N LEU A 10 16.17 25.18 8.41
CA LEU A 10 16.33 26.36 9.26
C LEU A 10 17.81 26.74 9.47
N GLY A 11 18.76 25.87 9.10
CA GLY A 11 20.19 26.09 9.31
C GLY A 11 20.58 26.10 10.80
N VAL A 12 19.91 25.27 11.60
CA VAL A 12 20.13 25.16 13.05
C VAL A 12 20.52 23.73 13.44
N GLY A 13 21.20 23.56 14.58
CA GLY A 13 21.55 22.24 15.09
C GLY A 13 20.33 21.47 15.62
N ARG A 14 20.39 20.14 15.65
CA ARG A 14 19.33 19.29 16.25
C ARG A 14 19.10 19.55 17.74
N GLY A 15 20.12 20.05 18.43
CA GLY A 15 20.06 20.50 19.83
C GLY A 15 19.65 21.97 20.00
N ALA A 16 19.26 22.67 18.94
CA ALA A 16 18.97 24.11 18.99
C ALA A 16 17.82 24.42 19.96
N ASP A 17 17.97 25.51 20.70
CA ASP A 17 16.91 26.00 21.57
C ASP A 17 15.78 26.65 20.74
N LEU A 18 14.64 26.91 21.38
CA LEU A 18 13.48 27.51 20.72
C LEU A 18 13.79 28.91 20.17
N ASP A 19 14.66 29.67 20.85
CA ASP A 19 15.02 31.02 20.47
C ASP A 19 15.97 31.04 19.26
N GLU A 20 16.88 30.08 19.13
CA GLU A 20 17.68 29.82 17.93
C GLU A 20 16.80 29.47 16.75
N ILE A 21 15.86 28.53 16.93
CA ILE A 21 14.89 28.14 15.88
C ILE A 21 14.08 29.36 15.41
N LYS A 22 13.61 30.19 16.35
CA LYS A 22 12.83 31.40 16.08
C LYS A 22 13.65 32.50 15.41
N ARG A 23 14.90 32.71 15.84
CA ARG A 23 15.84 33.66 15.21
C ARG A 23 16.17 33.25 13.78
N ALA A 24 16.44 31.97 13.56
CA ALA A 24 16.72 31.42 12.24
C ALA A 24 15.52 31.54 11.29
N TYR A 25 14.32 31.19 11.76
CA TYR A 25 13.09 31.35 11.00
C TYR A 25 12.86 32.81 10.59
N ARG A 26 12.98 33.78 11.51
CA ARG A 26 12.78 35.20 11.20
C ARG A 26 13.77 35.72 10.17
N ARG A 27 15.04 35.32 10.27
CA ARG A 27 16.09 35.69 9.31
C ARG A 27 15.76 35.16 7.92
N LEU A 28 15.38 33.90 7.81
CA LEU A 28 15.08 33.25 6.52
C LEU A 28 13.73 33.69 5.94
N ALA A 29 12.72 33.90 6.77
CA ALA A 29 11.41 34.41 6.35
C ALA A 29 11.51 35.84 5.78
N ALA A 30 12.39 36.68 6.33
CA ALA A 30 12.70 37.99 5.76
C ALA A 30 13.47 37.88 4.42
N GLN A 31 14.32 36.87 4.25
CA GLN A 31 15.08 36.63 3.01
C GLN A 31 14.24 36.03 1.87
N TYR A 32 13.16 35.32 2.19
CA TYR A 32 12.29 34.68 1.19
C TYR A 32 10.89 35.28 1.16
N HIS A 33 10.71 36.51 1.66
CA HIS A 33 9.41 37.16 1.66
C HIS A 33 9.04 37.56 0.21
N PRO A 34 7.83 37.23 -0.27
CA PRO A 34 7.40 37.54 -1.64
C PRO A 34 7.40 39.04 -1.93
N ASP A 35 7.14 39.89 -0.94
CA ASP A 35 7.21 41.36 -1.12
C ASP A 35 8.62 41.90 -1.36
N LEU A 36 9.66 41.18 -0.91
CA LEU A 36 11.07 41.58 -1.10
C LEU A 36 11.69 40.92 -2.33
N HIS A 37 11.07 39.84 -2.83
CA HIS A 37 11.53 39.05 -3.97
C HIS A 37 10.36 38.68 -4.91
N PRO A 38 9.68 39.67 -5.52
CA PRO A 38 8.50 39.44 -6.35
C PRO A 38 8.78 38.69 -7.66
N ASP A 39 10.04 38.68 -8.12
CA ASP A 39 10.47 38.04 -9.37
C ASP A 39 11.02 36.60 -9.19
N ASP A 40 11.10 36.08 -7.96
CA ASP A 40 11.56 34.71 -7.68
C ASP A 40 10.36 33.77 -7.43
N PRO A 41 9.95 32.92 -8.39
CA PRO A 41 8.84 31.98 -8.21
C PRO A 41 9.12 30.90 -7.16
N ASP A 42 10.39 30.68 -6.80
CA ASP A 42 10.78 29.73 -5.76
C ASP A 42 10.74 30.34 -4.35
N ALA A 43 10.67 31.67 -4.20
CA ALA A 43 10.60 32.33 -2.89
C ALA A 43 9.33 31.91 -2.12
N GLU A 44 8.19 31.82 -2.80
CA GLU A 44 6.93 31.36 -2.20
C GLU A 44 7.02 29.88 -1.75
N VAL A 45 7.66 29.03 -2.55
CA VAL A 45 7.86 27.61 -2.25
C VAL A 45 8.80 27.44 -1.05
N ARG A 46 9.92 28.17 -1.02
CA ARG A 46 10.88 28.15 0.09
C ARG A 46 10.24 28.66 1.38
N LEU A 47 9.44 29.73 1.32
CA LEU A 47 8.73 30.28 2.48
C LEU A 47 7.69 29.29 3.04
N LYS A 48 6.98 28.55 2.18
CA LYS A 48 6.04 27.49 2.61
C LYS A 48 6.75 26.36 3.36
N ILE A 49 7.91 25.92 2.87
CA ILE A 49 8.73 24.87 3.51
C ILE A 49 9.28 25.37 4.86
N LEU A 50 9.72 26.63 4.93
CA LEU A 50 10.16 27.31 6.15
C LEU A 50 9.08 27.39 7.22
N ASN A 51 7.85 27.74 6.83
CA ASN A 51 6.69 27.79 7.74
C ASN A 51 6.36 26.42 8.32
N GLN A 52 6.44 25.37 7.51
CA GLN A 52 6.22 23.99 7.95
C GLN A 52 7.30 23.49 8.92
N ALA A 53 8.58 23.78 8.61
CA ALA A 53 9.71 23.44 9.48
C ALA A 53 9.60 24.14 10.84
N TYR A 54 9.30 25.44 10.85
CA TYR A 54 9.13 26.21 12.08
C TYR A 54 7.93 25.72 12.91
N ALA A 55 6.78 25.44 12.28
CA ALA A 55 5.61 24.92 12.98
C ALA A 55 5.91 23.60 13.71
N THR A 56 6.68 22.71 13.09
CA THR A 56 7.02 21.40 13.65
C THR A 56 8.08 21.49 14.75
N LEU A 57 9.11 22.32 14.58
CA LEU A 57 10.23 22.42 15.52
C LEU A 57 9.95 23.35 16.72
N ARG A 58 8.96 24.24 16.61
CA ARG A 58 8.55 25.16 17.69
C ARG A 58 7.84 24.44 18.83
N ASP A 59 7.04 23.43 18.54
CA ASP A 59 6.29 22.70 19.56
C ASP A 59 7.11 21.48 20.03
N PRO A 60 7.42 21.36 21.34
CA PRO A 60 8.23 20.27 21.87
C PRO A 60 7.66 18.87 21.59
N ALA A 61 6.33 18.72 21.56
CA ALA A 61 5.67 17.45 21.29
C ALA A 61 5.73 17.11 19.79
N LEU A 62 5.57 18.10 18.91
CA LEU A 62 5.75 17.93 17.45
C LEU A 62 7.19 17.60 17.10
N ARG A 63 8.14 18.32 17.71
CA ARG A 63 9.57 18.13 17.57
C ARG A 63 10.01 16.74 18.02
N ALA A 64 9.57 16.28 19.18
CA ALA A 64 9.87 14.93 19.66
C ALA A 64 9.31 13.83 18.75
N LYS A 65 8.15 14.05 18.12
CA LYS A 65 7.57 13.12 17.13
C LYS A 65 8.35 13.13 15.82
N PHE A 66 8.75 14.31 15.37
CA PHE A 66 9.63 14.49 14.21
C PHE A 66 11.01 13.87 14.43
N ASP A 67 11.60 14.03 15.61
CA ASP A 67 12.89 13.43 15.95
C ASP A 67 12.81 11.90 16.04
N ARG A 68 11.64 11.36 16.41
CA ARG A 68 11.40 9.91 16.55
C ARG A 68 11.05 9.22 15.23
N TRP A 69 10.35 9.89 14.32
CA TRP A 69 9.80 9.29 13.09
C TRP A 69 10.17 10.02 11.79
N GLY A 70 10.90 11.13 11.87
CA GLY A 70 11.20 12.01 10.74
C GLY A 70 9.96 12.73 10.20
N ALA A 71 10.09 13.35 9.02
CA ALA A 71 8.98 14.02 8.31
C ALA A 71 7.83 13.08 7.90
N GLY A 72 7.94 11.76 8.14
CA GLY A 72 6.94 10.74 7.82
C GLY A 72 6.10 10.26 9.00
N GLY A 73 6.17 10.93 10.16
CA GLY A 73 5.42 10.56 11.37
C GLY A 73 3.95 11.05 11.40
N PRO A 74 3.11 10.48 12.29
CA PRO A 74 1.67 10.80 12.36
C PRO A 74 1.43 12.28 12.70
N PRO A 75 0.46 12.96 12.05
CA PRO A 75 0.37 14.42 12.07
C PRO A 75 -0.13 14.93 13.41
N THR A 76 0.38 16.08 13.82
CA THR A 76 0.02 16.71 15.09
C THR A 76 -0.26 18.21 14.93
N TRP A 77 -1.52 18.56 15.26
CA TRP A 77 -2.10 19.71 15.99
C TRP A 77 -1.54 21.16 15.91
N ILE A 78 -2.45 22.15 15.73
CA ILE A 78 -2.35 23.56 16.23
C ILE A 78 -3.75 24.07 16.72
N PRO A 79 -3.85 24.74 17.90
CA PRO A 79 -5.01 25.53 18.41
C PRO A 79 -4.68 27.06 18.48
N PRO A 80 -5.42 27.94 19.19
CA PRO A 80 -6.87 28.19 19.25
C PRO A 80 -7.36 29.57 18.70
N ASP A 81 -6.51 30.42 18.09
CA ASP A 81 -6.85 31.84 17.81
C ASP A 81 -6.58 32.31 16.36
N THR A 82 -7.19 31.67 15.36
CA THR A 82 -7.14 32.15 13.96
C THR A 82 -8.51 32.65 13.50
N PRO A 83 -8.74 33.96 13.30
CA PRO A 83 -10.03 34.51 12.89
C PRO A 83 -10.41 34.09 11.46
N GLY A 84 -11.65 33.65 11.23
CA GLY A 84 -12.21 33.30 9.91
C GLY A 84 -12.07 31.82 9.49
N THR A 85 -11.75 30.93 10.43
CA THR A 85 -11.34 29.54 10.18
C THR A 85 -12.47 28.53 9.96
N ARG A 86 -13.73 28.78 10.35
CA ARG A 86 -14.77 27.71 10.35
C ARG A 86 -15.19 27.24 8.96
N GLU A 87 -15.28 28.13 7.98
CA GLU A 87 -15.72 27.77 6.62
C GLU A 87 -14.57 27.17 5.78
N TRP A 88 -13.35 27.67 5.97
CA TRP A 88 -12.16 27.08 5.37
C TRP A 88 -11.80 25.73 5.99
N ILE A 89 -11.94 25.56 7.31
CA ILE A 89 -11.80 24.25 7.97
C ILE A 89 -12.85 23.27 7.42
N ALA A 90 -14.12 23.65 7.26
CA ALA A 90 -15.12 22.75 6.68
C ALA A 90 -14.83 22.39 5.21
N ALA A 91 -14.38 23.35 4.39
CA ALA A 91 -14.04 23.12 2.99
C ALA A 91 -12.74 22.30 2.81
N VAL A 92 -11.75 22.55 3.66
CA VAL A 92 -10.49 21.81 3.67
C VAL A 92 -10.68 20.45 4.32
N VAL A 93 -11.45 20.31 5.40
CA VAL A 93 -11.82 19.01 6.01
C VAL A 93 -12.70 18.19 5.09
N ASN A 94 -13.66 18.75 4.35
CA ASN A 94 -14.36 17.95 3.33
C ASN A 94 -13.46 17.58 2.14
N ARG A 95 -12.49 18.43 1.78
CA ARG A 95 -11.51 18.15 0.71
C ARG A 95 -10.38 17.22 1.19
N LEU A 96 -10.07 17.20 2.49
CA LEU A 96 -9.13 16.30 3.18
C LEU A 96 -9.80 15.00 3.60
N ILE A 97 -11.09 14.95 3.91
CA ILE A 97 -11.84 13.71 4.12
C ILE A 97 -11.96 13.02 2.76
N LYS A 98 -12.28 13.76 1.69
CA LYS A 98 -12.22 13.24 0.31
C LYS A 98 -10.80 12.96 -0.21
N ALA A 99 -9.75 13.55 0.39
CA ALA A 99 -8.36 13.25 0.04
C ALA A 99 -7.70 12.20 0.98
N HIS A 100 -8.24 11.99 2.18
CA HIS A 100 -7.87 10.94 3.12
C HIS A 100 -8.59 9.63 2.77
N GLU A 101 -9.78 9.71 2.17
CA GLU A 101 -10.32 8.61 1.35
C GLU A 101 -9.35 8.21 0.21
N THR A 102 -8.42 9.08 -0.20
CA THR A 102 -7.38 8.75 -1.19
C THR A 102 -5.98 8.45 -0.61
N LEU A 103 -5.76 8.62 0.69
CA LEU A 103 -4.60 8.04 1.41
C LEU A 103 -4.92 6.64 1.96
N GLU A 104 -6.20 6.27 2.05
CA GLU A 104 -6.67 4.89 2.17
C GLU A 104 -6.76 4.14 0.82
N ALA A 105 -6.21 4.69 -0.26
CA ALA A 105 -6.31 4.04 -1.58
C ALA A 105 -5.48 2.74 -1.70
N HIS A 106 -4.57 2.48 -0.75
CA HIS A 106 -3.77 1.26 -0.71
C HIS A 106 -3.79 0.62 0.68
N LYS A 107 -4.99 0.28 1.18
CA LYS A 107 -5.08 -0.68 2.29
C LYS A 107 -4.34 -1.96 1.88
N PRO A 108 -3.61 -2.61 2.80
CA PRO A 108 -3.06 -3.94 2.56
C PRO A 108 -4.18 -4.87 2.10
N GLN A 109 -4.15 -5.25 0.82
CA GLN A 109 -5.18 -6.10 0.24
C GLN A 109 -4.69 -7.54 0.30
N ARG A 110 -5.49 -8.39 0.94
CA ARG A 110 -5.20 -9.82 1.00
C ARG A 110 -5.11 -10.41 -0.41
N GLY A 111 -4.18 -11.34 -0.59
CA GLY A 111 -3.99 -12.06 -1.84
C GLY A 111 -5.18 -12.96 -2.18
N THR A 112 -5.27 -13.35 -3.45
CA THR A 112 -6.32 -14.25 -3.95
C THR A 112 -6.14 -15.65 -3.40
N ASP A 113 -7.25 -16.29 -3.02
CA ASP A 113 -7.25 -17.70 -2.64
C ASP A 113 -7.08 -18.60 -3.87
N LEU A 114 -6.29 -19.65 -3.72
CA LEU A 114 -6.08 -20.65 -4.75
C LEU A 114 -6.89 -21.91 -4.41
N GLN A 115 -7.40 -22.59 -5.43
CA GLN A 115 -8.09 -23.87 -5.26
C GLN A 115 -7.36 -24.95 -6.03
N TYR A 116 -6.95 -26.01 -5.34
CA TYR A 116 -6.35 -27.20 -5.95
C TYR A 116 -7.31 -28.38 -5.81
N THR A 117 -7.51 -29.13 -6.90
CA THR A 117 -8.30 -30.37 -6.84
C THR A 117 -7.36 -31.55 -6.68
N LEU A 118 -7.37 -32.17 -5.51
CA LEU A 118 -6.62 -33.40 -5.25
C LEU A 118 -7.52 -34.59 -5.57
N SER A 119 -7.07 -35.40 -6.54
CA SER A 119 -7.70 -36.67 -6.87
C SER A 119 -7.15 -37.76 -5.96
N LEU A 120 -8.01 -38.40 -5.18
CA LEU A 120 -7.65 -39.52 -4.30
C LEU A 120 -8.39 -40.79 -4.72
N THR A 121 -7.77 -41.93 -4.45
CA THR A 121 -8.41 -43.24 -4.57
C THR A 121 -9.29 -43.55 -3.35
N HIS A 122 -10.18 -44.53 -3.48
CA HIS A 122 -11.02 -44.99 -2.37
C HIS A 122 -10.21 -45.61 -1.23
N GLU A 123 -9.07 -46.23 -1.53
CA GLU A 123 -8.17 -46.84 -0.53
C GLU A 123 -7.47 -45.77 0.32
N GLU A 124 -6.91 -44.75 -0.33
CA GLU A 124 -6.29 -43.60 0.32
C GLU A 124 -7.27 -42.84 1.23
N ARG A 125 -8.55 -42.82 0.88
CA ARG A 125 -9.61 -42.24 1.71
C ARG A 125 -9.77 -43.00 3.04
N VAL A 126 -9.69 -44.32 3.03
CA VAL A 126 -9.92 -45.15 4.23
C VAL A 126 -8.70 -45.13 5.15
N GLN A 127 -7.50 -45.15 4.58
CA GLN A 127 -6.26 -45.22 5.35
C GLN A 127 -5.75 -43.86 5.81
N GLY A 128 -6.14 -42.78 5.12
CA GLY A 128 -5.46 -41.49 5.25
C GLY A 128 -4.12 -41.52 4.52
N THR A 129 -3.68 -40.39 3.96
CA THR A 129 -2.47 -40.35 3.14
C THR A 129 -1.74 -39.02 3.29
N GLU A 130 -0.41 -39.05 3.15
CA GLU A 130 0.41 -37.86 2.98
C GLU A 130 0.59 -37.57 1.49
N ALA A 131 -0.21 -36.65 0.96
CA ALA A 131 -0.14 -36.26 -0.43
C ALA A 131 0.92 -35.17 -0.63
N ARG A 132 1.86 -35.40 -1.55
CA ARG A 132 2.81 -34.37 -2.03
C ARG A 132 2.27 -33.74 -3.30
N ILE A 133 1.77 -32.52 -3.19
CA ILE A 133 1.20 -31.80 -4.34
C ILE A 133 2.17 -30.73 -4.84
N ARG A 134 2.28 -30.61 -6.16
CA ARG A 134 2.99 -29.50 -6.80
C ARG A 134 1.98 -28.45 -7.20
N VAL A 135 2.07 -27.28 -6.57
CA VAL A 135 1.14 -26.18 -6.82
C VAL A 135 1.94 -25.00 -7.39
N PRO A 136 1.60 -24.52 -8.60
CA PRO A 136 2.15 -23.26 -9.09
C PRO A 136 1.63 -22.15 -8.19
N ASN A 137 2.54 -21.45 -7.49
CA ASN A 137 2.18 -20.35 -6.60
C ASN A 137 2.93 -19.07 -7.04
N SER A 138 2.21 -17.95 -7.04
CA SER A 138 2.80 -16.63 -7.19
C SER A 138 3.32 -16.13 -5.84
N ARG A 139 4.60 -15.78 -5.76
CA ARG A 139 5.18 -15.14 -4.56
C ARG A 139 5.62 -13.73 -4.88
N TRP A 140 5.82 -12.90 -3.85
CA TRP A 140 6.39 -11.57 -4.04
C TRP A 140 7.73 -11.66 -4.76
N CYS A 141 7.94 -10.74 -5.70
CA CYS A 141 9.23 -10.63 -6.35
C CYS A 141 10.28 -10.29 -5.29
N PRO A 142 11.36 -11.07 -5.11
CA PRO A 142 12.34 -10.81 -4.06
C PRO A 142 13.14 -9.52 -4.29
N ARG A 143 13.16 -8.97 -5.51
CA ARG A 143 13.85 -7.70 -5.80
C ARG A 143 13.05 -6.45 -5.42
N CYS A 144 11.73 -6.44 -5.67
CA CYS A 144 10.89 -5.28 -5.38
C CYS A 144 9.95 -5.48 -4.20
N GLN A 145 9.85 -6.71 -3.67
CA GLN A 145 8.99 -7.07 -2.54
C GLN A 145 7.53 -6.65 -2.74
N GLY A 146 7.04 -6.72 -3.98
CA GLY A 146 5.68 -6.30 -4.33
C GLY A 146 5.53 -4.82 -4.71
N SER A 147 6.58 -4.01 -4.61
CA SER A 147 6.52 -2.59 -5.00
C SER A 147 6.44 -2.36 -6.51
N ARG A 148 6.69 -3.39 -7.34
CA ARG A 148 6.66 -3.34 -8.82
C ARG A 148 7.73 -2.45 -9.47
N MET A 149 8.40 -1.58 -8.73
CA MET A 149 9.47 -0.73 -9.23
C MET A 149 10.86 -1.32 -9.00
N THR A 150 11.83 -0.87 -9.80
CA THR A 150 13.25 -1.25 -9.62
C THR A 150 13.74 -0.90 -8.21
N GLY A 151 14.48 -1.84 -7.60
CA GLY A 151 15.09 -1.67 -6.30
C GLY A 151 14.11 -1.58 -5.12
N GLY A 152 12.83 -1.94 -5.31
CA GLY A 152 11.85 -1.84 -4.23
C GLY A 152 11.39 -0.40 -3.95
N ARG A 153 11.66 0.54 -4.87
CA ARG A 153 11.18 1.92 -4.75
C ARG A 153 9.65 1.95 -4.59
N PRO A 154 9.10 2.91 -3.82
CA PRO A 154 7.66 3.02 -3.62
C PRO A 154 6.98 3.47 -4.91
N THR A 155 5.83 2.87 -5.20
CA THR A 155 4.95 3.31 -6.28
C THR A 155 4.18 4.56 -5.91
N PHE A 156 4.00 5.45 -6.89
CA PHE A 156 3.18 6.63 -6.73
C PHE A 156 1.72 6.31 -7.09
N PRO A 157 0.74 6.82 -6.32
CA PRO A 157 -0.66 6.66 -6.66
C PRO A 157 -0.94 7.38 -7.99
N CYS A 158 -1.83 6.81 -8.80
CA CYS A 158 -2.19 7.40 -10.08
C CYS A 158 -2.88 8.76 -9.87
N PRO A 159 -2.42 9.85 -10.53
CA PRO A 159 -2.99 11.18 -10.31
C PRO A 159 -4.44 11.31 -10.81
N GLN A 160 -4.85 10.50 -11.80
CA GLN A 160 -6.17 10.57 -12.42
C GLN A 160 -7.26 9.88 -11.57
N CYS A 161 -7.00 8.67 -11.07
CA CYS A 161 -7.95 7.94 -10.21
C CYS A 161 -7.61 8.02 -8.71
N ARG A 162 -6.50 8.67 -8.35
CA ARG A 162 -6.01 8.83 -6.97
C ARG A 162 -5.89 7.51 -6.21
N GLY A 163 -5.32 6.49 -6.85
CA GLY A 163 -5.14 5.17 -6.23
C GLY A 163 -6.31 4.20 -6.38
N VAL A 164 -7.48 4.67 -6.83
CA VAL A 164 -8.72 3.86 -6.85
C VAL A 164 -8.74 2.85 -8.00
N GLY A 165 -8.07 3.14 -9.12
CA GLY A 165 -8.09 2.30 -10.32
C GLY A 165 -9.32 2.49 -11.21
N GLU A 166 -10.41 3.06 -10.70
CA GLU A 166 -11.62 3.40 -11.45
C GLU A 166 -11.97 4.89 -11.36
N LEU A 167 -12.62 5.39 -12.40
CA LEU A 167 -13.19 6.73 -12.50
C LEU A 167 -14.71 6.60 -12.46
N SER A 168 -15.30 7.09 -11.38
CA SER A 168 -16.75 7.09 -11.22
C SER A 168 -17.33 8.47 -11.56
N ARG A 169 -18.23 8.50 -12.54
CA ARG A 169 -19.00 9.70 -12.91
C ARG A 169 -20.45 9.49 -12.47
N ARG A 170 -20.90 10.28 -11.49
CA ARG A 170 -22.31 10.32 -11.08
C ARG A 170 -23.13 11.07 -12.13
N GLY A 171 -24.02 10.37 -12.83
CA GLY A 171 -25.10 11.00 -13.57
C GLY A 171 -26.28 11.32 -12.64
N GLN A 172 -27.33 11.98 -13.18
CA GLN A 172 -28.56 12.26 -12.42
C GLN A 172 -29.27 10.99 -11.92
N TRP A 173 -29.12 9.85 -12.61
CA TRP A 173 -29.89 8.63 -12.33
C TRP A 173 -29.07 7.34 -12.21
N LEU A 174 -27.84 7.31 -12.73
CA LEU A 174 -26.99 6.12 -12.69
C LEU A 174 -25.52 6.50 -12.43
N ARG A 175 -24.84 5.67 -11.63
CA ARG A 175 -23.39 5.77 -11.41
C ARG A 175 -22.68 5.01 -12.54
N SER A 176 -22.03 5.73 -13.45
CA SER A 176 -21.15 5.09 -14.44
C SER A 176 -19.75 4.95 -13.85
N VAL A 177 -19.18 3.75 -13.95
CA VAL A 177 -17.82 3.43 -13.50
C VAL A 177 -17.03 3.01 -14.73
N ARG A 178 -15.88 3.63 -14.95
CA ARG A 178 -14.93 3.28 -16.01
C ARG A 178 -13.59 2.95 -15.39
N VAL A 179 -12.86 2.01 -15.97
CA VAL A 179 -11.47 1.75 -15.56
C VAL A 179 -10.63 2.98 -15.88
N CYS A 180 -9.70 3.34 -15.00
CA CYS A 180 -8.80 4.46 -15.25
C CYS A 180 -7.82 4.12 -16.37
N GLU A 181 -7.79 4.92 -17.44
CA GLU A 181 -6.95 4.66 -18.61
C GLU A 181 -5.44 4.85 -18.33
N VAL A 182 -5.07 5.76 -17.42
CA VAL A 182 -3.66 6.04 -17.08
C VAL A 182 -2.99 4.91 -16.30
N CYS A 183 -3.71 4.29 -15.36
CA CYS A 183 -3.17 3.17 -14.57
C CYS A 183 -3.78 1.82 -14.95
N GLN A 184 -4.67 1.77 -15.94
CA GLN A 184 -5.36 0.55 -16.40
C GLN A 184 -6.02 -0.26 -15.27
N GLY A 185 -6.54 0.40 -14.24
CA GLY A 185 -7.16 -0.27 -13.10
C GLY A 185 -6.21 -0.65 -11.97
N GLU A 186 -4.90 -0.43 -12.11
CA GLU A 186 -3.93 -0.79 -11.08
C GLU A 186 -3.92 0.15 -9.88
N GLY A 187 -4.37 1.39 -10.08
CA GLY A 187 -4.36 2.44 -9.05
C GLY A 187 -3.00 3.12 -8.88
N VAL A 188 -1.91 2.56 -9.40
CA VAL A 188 -0.56 3.16 -9.34
C VAL A 188 0.01 3.42 -10.72
N VAL A 189 0.99 4.31 -10.79
CA VAL A 189 1.79 4.52 -11.99
C VAL A 189 3.19 3.96 -11.75
N VAL A 190 3.56 2.97 -12.55
CA VAL A 190 4.90 2.36 -12.53
C VAL A 190 5.75 3.06 -13.59
N THR A 191 6.60 3.98 -13.15
CA THR A 191 7.51 4.74 -14.03
C THR A 191 8.76 3.96 -14.41
N ASP A 192 9.32 3.20 -13.46
CA ASP A 192 10.50 2.35 -13.70
C ASP A 192 10.20 0.91 -13.23
N PRO A 193 9.75 0.03 -14.15
CA PRO A 193 9.31 -1.31 -13.79
C PRO A 193 10.49 -2.20 -13.36
N CYS A 194 10.26 -3.01 -12.34
CA CYS A 194 11.26 -3.97 -11.88
C CYS A 194 11.56 -5.01 -12.96
N GLN A 195 12.82 -5.08 -13.42
CA GLN A 195 13.26 -6.01 -14.47
C GLN A 195 13.06 -7.50 -14.14
N ARG A 196 12.94 -7.89 -12.86
CA ARG A 196 12.76 -9.30 -12.48
C ARG A 196 11.32 -9.78 -12.63
N CYS A 197 10.34 -8.90 -12.43
CA CYS A 197 8.92 -9.24 -12.54
C CYS A 197 8.20 -8.43 -13.62
N ASN A 198 8.93 -7.64 -14.41
CA ASN A 198 8.41 -6.73 -15.44
C ASN A 198 7.23 -5.87 -14.94
N GLY A 199 7.35 -5.31 -13.74
CA GLY A 199 6.31 -4.48 -13.14
C GLY A 199 5.13 -5.23 -12.51
N GLN A 200 5.10 -6.58 -12.53
CA GLN A 200 3.98 -7.34 -11.93
C GLN A 200 3.99 -7.35 -10.40
N GLY A 201 5.17 -7.24 -9.77
CA GLY A 201 5.34 -7.30 -8.30
C GLY A 201 5.37 -8.71 -7.72
N SER A 202 5.00 -9.72 -8.51
CA SER A 202 5.07 -11.14 -8.16
C SER A 202 5.78 -11.96 -9.23
N ILE A 203 6.24 -13.15 -8.88
CA ILE A 203 6.82 -14.14 -9.79
C ILE A 203 6.17 -15.51 -9.55
N GLN A 204 6.00 -16.29 -10.61
CA GLN A 204 5.53 -17.68 -10.50
C GLN A 204 6.66 -18.57 -10.01
N VAL A 205 6.39 -19.39 -9.00
CA VAL A 205 7.33 -20.36 -8.44
C VAL A 205 6.58 -21.67 -8.21
N GLU A 206 7.15 -22.78 -8.67
CA GLU A 206 6.62 -24.10 -8.33
C GLU A 206 7.08 -24.50 -6.92
N ARG A 207 6.13 -24.86 -6.06
CA ARG A 207 6.43 -25.41 -4.72
C ARG A 207 5.77 -26.77 -4.57
N THR A 208 6.50 -27.68 -3.93
CA THR A 208 5.95 -28.96 -3.48
C THR A 208 5.48 -28.79 -2.04
N LEU A 209 4.20 -29.02 -1.79
CA LEU A 209 3.57 -28.97 -0.47
C LEU A 209 3.22 -30.39 -0.05
N THR A 210 3.58 -30.75 1.18
CA THR A 210 3.15 -32.00 1.81
C THR A 210 1.92 -31.72 2.64
N ILE A 211 0.84 -32.44 2.35
CA ILE A 211 -0.47 -32.24 2.96
C ILE A 211 -0.96 -33.57 3.52
N CYS A 212 -1.20 -33.59 4.82
CA CYS A 212 -1.76 -34.76 5.49
C CYS A 212 -3.28 -34.75 5.30
N VAL A 213 -3.80 -35.76 4.60
CA VAL A 213 -5.24 -35.97 4.41
C VAL A 213 -5.71 -36.99 5.44
N PRO A 214 -6.59 -36.62 6.38
CA PRO A 214 -7.06 -37.55 7.40
C PRO A 214 -7.93 -38.65 6.77
N ALA A 215 -7.92 -39.83 7.40
CA ALA A 215 -8.80 -40.93 7.05
C ALA A 215 -10.29 -40.52 7.16
N GLY A 216 -11.12 -41.06 6.28
CA GLY A 216 -12.56 -40.82 6.27
C GLY A 216 -13.00 -39.48 5.66
N VAL A 217 -12.08 -38.76 4.99
CA VAL A 217 -12.39 -37.50 4.32
C VAL A 217 -13.48 -37.65 3.24
N THR A 218 -14.31 -36.63 3.08
CA THR A 218 -15.42 -36.60 2.09
C THR A 218 -15.16 -35.55 1.02
N GLU A 219 -15.86 -35.60 -0.12
CA GLU A 219 -15.73 -34.57 -1.17
C GLU A 219 -16.23 -33.18 -0.72
N ALA A 220 -17.04 -33.13 0.34
CA ALA A 220 -17.47 -31.90 0.98
C ALA A 220 -16.37 -31.29 1.88
N SER A 221 -15.31 -32.04 2.20
CA SER A 221 -14.23 -31.60 3.06
C SER A 221 -13.37 -30.55 2.33
N ARG A 222 -13.10 -29.43 3.00
CA ARG A 222 -12.24 -28.35 2.49
C ARG A 222 -11.02 -28.25 3.38
N LEU A 223 -9.87 -28.67 2.85
CA LEU A 223 -8.61 -28.53 3.58
C LEU A 223 -7.97 -27.19 3.23
N ARG A 224 -7.66 -26.39 4.25
CA ARG A 224 -7.06 -25.06 4.09
C ARG A 224 -5.58 -25.12 4.47
N VAL A 225 -4.72 -24.71 3.54
CA VAL A 225 -3.30 -24.47 3.79
C VAL A 225 -3.07 -22.96 3.83
N GLN A 226 -2.66 -22.45 4.99
CA GLN A 226 -2.55 -21.01 5.22
C GLN A 226 -1.36 -20.40 4.48
N GLY A 227 -1.56 -19.24 3.85
CA GLY A 227 -0.49 -18.44 3.23
C GLY A 227 0.15 -19.05 1.96
N GLU A 228 -0.45 -20.12 1.44
CA GLU A 228 -0.06 -20.78 0.17
C GLU A 228 -0.94 -20.34 -1.01
N GLY A 229 -1.78 -19.32 -0.84
CA GLY A 229 -2.46 -18.64 -1.95
C GLY A 229 -1.58 -17.59 -2.62
N GLY A 230 -2.20 -16.75 -3.45
CA GLY A 230 -1.51 -15.68 -4.18
C GLY A 230 -0.96 -14.58 -3.26
N PRO A 231 -0.01 -13.76 -3.74
CA PRO A 231 0.59 -12.71 -2.95
C PRO A 231 -0.41 -11.57 -2.74
N GLY A 232 -0.43 -10.99 -1.53
CA GLY A 232 -1.22 -9.79 -1.27
C GLY A 232 -0.68 -8.56 -2.00
N ARG A 233 -1.54 -7.57 -2.21
CA ARG A 233 -1.17 -6.28 -2.79
C ARG A 233 -0.92 -5.27 -1.67
N TRP A 234 -0.04 -4.30 -1.92
CA TRP A 234 0.24 -3.20 -0.98
C TRP A 234 0.68 -3.68 0.41
N GLY A 235 1.48 -4.75 0.48
CA GLY A 235 1.91 -5.35 1.75
C GLY A 235 0.82 -6.14 2.47
N GLY A 236 -0.32 -6.43 1.82
CA GLY A 236 -1.37 -7.30 2.36
C GLY A 236 -0.91 -8.74 2.52
N PRO A 237 -1.51 -9.52 3.44
CA PRO A 237 -1.13 -10.91 3.63
C PRO A 237 -1.44 -11.75 2.38
N PRO A 238 -0.71 -12.85 2.13
CA PRO A 238 -1.05 -13.79 1.06
C PRO A 238 -2.44 -14.40 1.29
N GLY A 239 -3.05 -14.87 0.20
CA GLY A 239 -4.24 -15.71 0.25
C GLY A 239 -3.92 -17.11 0.79
N ASP A 240 -4.93 -17.96 0.84
CA ASP A 240 -4.81 -19.35 1.27
C ASP A 240 -5.04 -20.31 0.10
N LEU A 241 -4.53 -21.54 0.25
CA LEU A 241 -4.78 -22.62 -0.67
C LEU A 241 -5.88 -23.54 -0.10
N PHE A 242 -6.96 -23.71 -0.85
CA PHE A 242 -8.02 -24.66 -0.54
C PHE A 242 -7.85 -25.91 -1.40
N VAL A 243 -7.63 -27.05 -0.74
CA VAL A 243 -7.60 -28.35 -1.41
C VAL A 243 -9.01 -28.93 -1.39
N ARG A 244 -9.60 -29.06 -2.57
CA ARG A 244 -10.85 -29.78 -2.78
C ARG A 244 -10.52 -31.21 -3.16
N ILE A 245 -11.13 -32.16 -2.47
CA ILE A 245 -10.91 -33.58 -2.72
C ILE A 245 -11.94 -34.05 -3.75
N ARG A 246 -11.49 -34.82 -4.73
CA ARG A 246 -12.34 -35.60 -5.64
C ARG A 246 -11.88 -37.04 -5.60
N PHE A 247 -12.83 -37.97 -5.63
CA PHE A 247 -12.49 -39.37 -5.77
C PHE A 247 -12.43 -39.76 -7.24
N THR A 248 -11.38 -40.48 -7.63
CA THR A 248 -11.36 -41.11 -8.94
C THR A 248 -12.45 -42.17 -8.98
N PRO A 249 -13.34 -42.16 -10.00
CA PRO A 249 -14.34 -43.20 -10.13
C PRO A 249 -13.64 -44.55 -10.35
N TYR A 250 -14.18 -45.61 -9.75
CA TYR A 250 -13.71 -46.97 -10.02
C TYR A 250 -13.73 -47.20 -11.55
N PRO A 251 -12.67 -47.80 -12.13
CA PRO A 251 -12.75 -48.25 -13.51
C PRO A 251 -13.92 -49.23 -13.58
N LYS A 252 -14.94 -48.90 -14.38
CA LYS A 252 -16.04 -49.83 -14.66
C LYS A 252 -15.39 -51.09 -15.22
N ALA A 253 -15.60 -52.22 -14.54
CA ALA A 253 -15.22 -53.51 -15.07
C ALA A 253 -15.75 -53.62 -16.52
N PRO A 254 -14.98 -54.18 -17.47
CA PRO A 254 -15.49 -54.40 -18.81
C PRO A 254 -16.77 -55.22 -18.68
N THR A 255 -17.88 -54.66 -19.13
CA THR A 255 -19.14 -55.40 -19.31
C THR A 255 -18.80 -56.55 -20.25
N SER A 256 -18.61 -57.74 -19.69
CA SER A 256 -18.50 -58.96 -20.47
C SER A 256 -19.85 -59.14 -21.18
N ALA A 257 -19.84 -58.87 -22.49
CA ALA A 257 -20.92 -59.17 -23.41
C ALA A 257 -20.96 -60.68 -23.70
#